data_AF-A0A7X7SRM2-F1
#
_entry.id   AF-A0A7X7SRM2-F1
#
_cell.length_a   1.000
_cell.length_b   1.000
_cell.length_c   1.000
_cell.angle_alpha   90.00
_cell.angle_beta   90.00
_cell.angle_gamma   90.00
#
_symmetry.space_group_name_H-M   'P 1'
#
loop_
_entity.id
_entity.type
_entity.pdbx_description
1 polymer ?
#
loop_
_entity_poly.entity_id
_entity_poly.type
_entity_poly.pdbx_seq_one_letter_code
_entity_poly.pdbx_strand_id
1 'polypeptide(L)'
;MHTLWRYSLLGTLLISTVALAAQGSSREAFYRCKDKSGQTHYGDSVPPACTGLDTEVLDERGMVLRVIEGDATRAERLKREAAEAEARKERERREQHDRMLIDTYLSVADIERLRDQRIELLKAQYRVTEQNIAHMRERQSRIENQIARFKPYNDDPNAPPLPDHLAEEMVNTVNSLRTYHEMLANNRREQEEINASFDADIKRFKELKGLK
;
A
#
# COMPACT_ATOMS: atom_id res chain seq x y z
N MET A 1 -7.75 -49.60 29.79
CA MET A 1 -6.97 -50.50 28.91
C MET A 1 -5.66 -49.78 28.61
N HIS A 2 -4.61 -49.85 29.46
CA HIS A 2 -3.58 -50.90 29.54
C HIS A 2 -3.25 -51.43 28.12
N THR A 3 -2.07 -51.27 27.51
CA THR A 3 -0.66 -51.37 27.95
C THR A 3 0.24 -50.61 26.96
N LEU A 4 1.16 -49.73 27.40
CA LEU A 4 2.61 -49.96 27.52
C LEU A 4 3.25 -50.88 26.46
N TRP A 5 4.16 -50.33 25.64
CA TRP A 5 5.35 -51.06 25.21
C TRP A 5 6.60 -50.17 25.24
N ARG A 6 7.47 -50.46 26.21
CA ARG A 6 8.87 -50.05 26.28
C ARG A 6 9.70 -51.13 25.57
N TYR A 7 10.66 -50.75 24.73
CA TYR A 7 11.94 -51.44 24.70
C TYR A 7 13.09 -50.46 24.54
N SER A 8 14.15 -50.79 25.25
CA SER A 8 15.29 -49.99 25.63
C SER A 8 16.54 -50.75 25.16
N LEU A 9 17.57 -49.98 24.80
CA LEU A 9 19.01 -50.24 25.00
C LEU A 9 19.82 -51.05 23.95
N LEU A 10 20.81 -50.29 23.41
CA LEU A 10 22.25 -50.56 23.33
C LEU A 10 22.79 -51.63 22.36
N GLY A 11 23.62 -51.15 21.42
CA GLY A 11 24.61 -51.94 20.69
C GLY A 11 25.70 -51.02 20.11
N THR A 12 26.93 -51.23 20.57
CA THR A 12 28.16 -50.45 20.41
C THR A 12 28.84 -50.47 19.04
N LEU A 13 29.40 -49.31 18.66
CA LEU A 13 30.75 -49.05 18.12
C LEU A 13 31.35 -49.98 17.04
N LEU A 14 31.54 -49.43 15.83
CA LEU A 14 32.72 -49.74 15.00
C LEU A 14 33.08 -48.59 14.06
N ILE A 15 34.34 -48.17 14.18
CA ILE A 15 35.02 -47.09 13.49
C ILE A 15 35.36 -47.55 12.06
N SER A 16 35.06 -46.73 11.06
CA SER A 16 35.82 -46.69 9.80
C SER A 16 35.76 -45.31 9.20
N THR A 17 36.82 -44.56 9.50
CA THR A 17 37.25 -43.35 8.81
C THR A 17 37.68 -43.69 7.39
N VAL A 18 36.95 -43.16 6.40
CA VAL A 18 37.51 -42.89 5.07
C VAL A 18 37.24 -41.42 4.78
N ALA A 19 38.19 -40.59 5.18
CA ALA A 19 38.28 -39.21 4.73
C ALA A 19 38.79 -39.22 3.29
N LEU A 20 37.88 -39.14 2.32
CA LEU A 20 38.25 -38.76 0.97
C LEU A 20 38.22 -37.23 0.92
N ALA A 21 39.39 -36.64 1.12
CA ALA A 21 39.60 -35.23 0.90
C ALA A 21 39.32 -34.92 -0.58
N ALA A 22 38.15 -34.34 -0.85
CA ALA A 22 37.98 -33.52 -2.03
C ALA A 22 38.84 -32.26 -1.83
N GLN A 23 40.12 -32.34 -2.22
CA GLN A 23 40.91 -31.14 -2.44
C GLN A 23 40.29 -30.42 -3.64
N GLY A 24 39.32 -29.54 -3.36
CA GLY A 24 38.98 -28.49 -4.30
C GLY A 24 40.25 -27.66 -4.48
N SER A 25 40.80 -27.64 -5.69
CA SER A 25 41.87 -26.71 -6.01
C SER A 25 41.31 -25.31 -5.78
N SER A 26 41.77 -24.64 -4.73
CA SER A 26 41.68 -23.18 -4.65
C SER A 26 42.54 -22.67 -5.81
N ARG A 27 41.93 -22.36 -6.96
CA ARG A 27 42.59 -21.49 -7.93
C ARG A 27 42.98 -20.24 -7.16
N GLU A 28 44.27 -19.89 -7.17
CA GLU A 28 44.75 -18.67 -6.54
C GLU A 28 44.02 -17.51 -7.21
N ALA A 29 43.09 -16.90 -6.47
CA ALA A 29 42.25 -15.81 -6.95
C ALA A 29 42.72 -14.54 -6.27
N PHE A 30 43.24 -13.59 -7.06
CA PHE A 30 43.70 -12.30 -6.55
C PHE A 30 42.56 -11.28 -6.63
N TYR A 31 42.54 -10.31 -5.73
CA TYR A 31 41.51 -9.26 -5.69
C TYR A 31 42.14 -7.92 -6.04
N ARG A 32 41.47 -7.16 -6.91
CA ARG A 32 41.87 -5.82 -7.33
C ARG A 32 40.70 -4.85 -7.19
N CYS A 33 40.93 -3.70 -6.56
CA CYS A 33 39.98 -2.60 -6.60
C CYS A 33 40.70 -1.26 -6.79
N LYS A 34 39.93 -0.21 -7.09
CA LYS A 34 40.40 1.17 -7.15
C LYS A 34 39.67 2.00 -6.11
N ASP A 35 40.40 2.64 -5.21
CA ASP A 35 39.81 3.48 -4.18
C ASP A 35 39.37 4.86 -4.70
N LYS A 36 38.77 5.67 -3.82
CA LYS A 36 38.29 7.02 -4.15
C LYS A 36 39.40 8.00 -4.58
N SER A 37 40.64 7.77 -4.15
CA SER A 37 41.81 8.55 -4.56
C SER A 37 42.38 8.11 -5.92
N GLY A 38 41.86 6.99 -6.44
CA GLY A 38 42.30 6.38 -7.68
C GLY A 38 43.48 5.43 -7.51
N GLN A 39 43.89 5.13 -6.28
CA GLN A 39 44.92 4.14 -5.99
C GLN A 39 44.35 2.73 -6.15
N THR A 40 45.11 1.86 -6.84
CA THR A 40 44.75 0.46 -7.04
C THR A 40 45.32 -0.39 -5.91
N HIS A 41 44.46 -1.18 -5.27
CA HIS A 41 44.84 -2.12 -4.21
C HIS A 41 44.76 -3.55 -4.74
N TYR A 42 45.75 -4.38 -4.39
CA TYR A 42 45.83 -5.79 -4.74
C TYR A 42 46.02 -6.64 -3.49
N GLY A 43 45.50 -7.87 -3.50
CA GLY A 43 45.80 -8.84 -2.46
C GLY A 43 45.27 -10.25 -2.77
N ASP A 44 45.82 -11.24 -2.08
CA ASP A 44 45.38 -12.65 -2.16
C ASP A 44 44.01 -12.87 -1.48
N SER A 45 43.56 -11.87 -0.72
CA SER A 45 42.21 -11.74 -0.17
C SER A 45 41.71 -10.31 -0.40
N VAL A 46 40.41 -10.06 -0.26
CA VAL A 46 39.82 -8.73 -0.45
C VAL A 46 40.50 -7.71 0.48
N PRO A 47 41.25 -6.73 -0.05
CA PRO A 47 41.93 -5.74 0.78
C PRO A 47 40.91 -4.92 1.59
N PRO A 48 41.20 -4.52 2.84
CA PRO A 48 40.29 -3.67 3.63
C PRO A 48 39.89 -2.38 2.92
N ALA A 49 40.82 -1.78 2.15
CA ALA A 49 40.59 -0.60 1.33
C ALA A 49 39.52 -0.79 0.23
N CYS A 50 39.22 -2.04 -0.16
CA CYS A 50 38.23 -2.40 -1.17
C CYS A 50 36.82 -2.63 -0.60
N THR A 51 36.62 -2.51 0.71
CA THR A 51 35.33 -2.75 1.34
C THR A 51 34.27 -1.78 0.80
N GLY A 52 33.19 -2.31 0.24
CA GLY A 52 32.10 -1.52 -0.35
C GLY A 52 32.41 -0.93 -1.73
N LEU A 53 33.57 -1.24 -2.33
CA LEU A 53 33.95 -0.82 -3.69
C LEU A 53 33.86 -1.99 -4.67
N ASP A 54 33.72 -1.67 -5.96
CA ASP A 54 33.78 -2.67 -7.02
C ASP A 54 35.17 -3.34 -7.00
N THR A 55 35.16 -4.66 -6.79
CA THR A 55 36.38 -5.46 -6.62
C THR A 55 36.41 -6.55 -7.67
N GLU A 56 37.41 -6.51 -8.53
CA GLU A 56 37.66 -7.51 -9.54
C GLU A 56 38.38 -8.71 -8.93
N VAL A 57 37.89 -9.91 -9.24
CA VAL A 57 38.54 -11.18 -8.90
C VAL A 57 39.32 -11.62 -10.13
N LEU A 58 40.63 -11.79 -9.99
CA LEU A 58 41.57 -12.12 -11.04
C LEU A 58 42.01 -13.58 -10.92
N ASP A 59 42.36 -14.22 -12.04
CA ASP A 59 43.07 -15.50 -12.04
C ASP A 59 44.59 -15.32 -11.82
N GLU A 60 45.32 -16.43 -11.78
CA GLU A 60 46.79 -16.47 -11.66
C GLU A 60 47.54 -15.72 -12.77
N ARG A 61 46.88 -15.44 -13.90
CA ARG A 61 47.44 -14.69 -15.04
C ARG A 61 47.04 -13.21 -15.01
N GLY A 62 46.34 -12.76 -13.96
CA GLY A 62 45.85 -11.40 -13.80
C GLY A 62 44.61 -11.07 -14.64
N MET A 63 43.94 -12.08 -15.20
CA MET A 63 42.72 -11.91 -16.00
C MET A 63 41.49 -11.84 -15.09
N VAL A 64 40.57 -10.91 -15.36
CA VAL A 64 39.34 -10.74 -14.58
C VAL A 64 38.40 -11.94 -14.78
N LEU A 65 38.19 -12.72 -13.72
CA LEU A 65 37.23 -13.82 -13.66
C LEU A 65 35.81 -13.32 -13.40
N ARG A 66 35.65 -12.36 -12.48
CA ARG A 66 34.36 -11.75 -12.11
C ARG A 66 34.57 -10.44 -11.37
N VAL A 67 33.51 -9.66 -11.23
CA VAL A 67 33.50 -8.44 -10.40
C VAL A 67 32.53 -8.65 -9.24
N ILE A 68 32.96 -8.29 -8.03
CA ILE A 68 32.13 -8.15 -6.85
C ILE A 68 31.69 -6.68 -6.83
N GLU A 69 30.40 -6.45 -7.01
CA GLU A 69 29.83 -5.11 -6.93
C GLU A 69 30.02 -4.53 -5.52
N GLY A 70 30.54 -3.32 -5.46
CA GLY A 70 30.51 -2.48 -4.29
C GLY A 70 29.10 -1.94 -4.02
N ASP A 71 28.95 -1.27 -2.88
CA ASP A 71 27.66 -0.86 -2.38
C ASP A 71 26.95 0.12 -3.33
N ALA A 72 27.70 1.05 -3.94
CA ALA A 72 27.15 2.05 -4.86
C ALA A 72 26.64 1.42 -6.17
N THR A 73 27.45 0.57 -6.81
CA THR A 73 27.09 -0.12 -8.07
C THR A 73 25.92 -1.07 -7.84
N ARG A 74 25.93 -1.81 -6.72
CA ARG A 74 24.82 -2.67 -6.31
C ARG A 74 23.54 -1.87 -6.10
N ALA A 75 23.61 -0.73 -5.39
CA ALA A 75 22.45 0.11 -5.12
C ALA A 75 21.84 0.67 -6.42
N GLU A 76 22.66 1.15 -7.35
CA GLU A 76 22.19 1.68 -8.63
C GLU A 76 21.57 0.58 -9.51
N ARG A 77 22.17 -0.61 -9.56
CA ARG A 77 21.59 -1.76 -10.26
C ARG A 77 20.23 -2.13 -9.68
N LEU A 78 20.10 -2.25 -8.35
CA LEU A 78 18.83 -2.56 -7.69
C LEU A 78 17.77 -1.48 -7.94
N LYS A 79 18.15 -0.20 -7.96
CA LYS A 79 17.25 0.91 -8.29
C LYS A 79 16.74 0.81 -9.72
N ARG A 80 17.62 0.51 -10.69
CA ARG A 80 17.24 0.28 -12.09
C ARG A 80 16.32 -0.93 -12.23
N GLU A 81 16.67 -2.06 -11.63
CA GLU A 81 15.84 -3.27 -11.64
C GLU A 81 14.46 -3.02 -11.05
N ALA A 82 14.37 -2.27 -9.94
CA ALA A 82 13.10 -1.88 -9.34
C ALA A 82 12.27 -0.98 -10.27
N ALA A 83 12.88 0.00 -10.93
CA ALA A 83 12.20 0.87 -11.88
C ALA A 83 11.71 0.10 -13.12
N GLU A 84 12.53 -0.81 -13.66
CA GLU A 84 12.16 -1.68 -14.78
C GLU A 84 11.03 -2.64 -14.41
N ALA A 85 11.09 -3.23 -13.21
CA ALA A 85 10.05 -4.10 -12.69
C ALA A 85 8.72 -3.35 -12.51
N GLU A 86 8.75 -2.13 -11.98
CA GLU A 86 7.56 -1.30 -11.81
C GLU A 86 6.98 -0.88 -13.17
N ALA A 87 7.83 -0.45 -14.10
CA ALA A 87 7.41 -0.14 -15.47
C ALA A 87 6.79 -1.36 -16.17
N ARG A 88 7.31 -2.56 -15.92
CA ARG A 88 6.73 -3.81 -16.44
C ARG A 88 5.36 -4.09 -15.83
N LYS A 89 5.23 -3.98 -14.50
CA LYS A 89 3.93 -4.17 -13.82
C LYS A 89 2.89 -3.19 -14.33
N GLU A 90 3.26 -1.92 -14.50
CA GLU A 90 2.34 -0.90 -15.01
C GLU A 90 1.88 -1.21 -16.45
N ARG A 91 2.77 -1.67 -17.32
CA ARG A 91 2.38 -2.14 -18.67
C ARG A 91 1.40 -3.31 -18.59
N GLU A 92 1.70 -4.32 -17.78
CA GLU A 92 0.84 -5.49 -17.60
C GLU A 92 -0.53 -5.09 -17.05
N ARG A 93 -0.60 -4.16 -16.09
CA ARG A 93 -1.86 -3.62 -15.55
C ARG A 93 -2.67 -2.91 -16.63
N ARG A 94 -2.04 -2.08 -17.47
CA ARG A 94 -2.71 -1.40 -18.59
C ARG A 94 -3.27 -2.40 -19.61
N GLU A 95 -2.47 -3.39 -20.00
CA GLU A 95 -2.92 -4.42 -20.94
C GLU A 95 -4.04 -5.29 -20.39
N GLN A 96 -4.03 -5.59 -19.09
CA GLN A 96 -5.13 -6.28 -18.42
C GLN A 96 -6.39 -5.42 -18.36
N HIS A 97 -6.24 -4.13 -18.06
CA HIS A 97 -7.34 -3.18 -18.03
C HIS A 97 -7.98 -3.02 -19.42
N ASP A 98 -7.18 -2.85 -20.46
CA ASP A 98 -7.65 -2.72 -21.84
C ASP A 98 -8.43 -3.97 -22.29
N ARG A 99 -7.92 -5.17 -21.96
CA ARG A 99 -8.63 -6.43 -22.21
C ARG A 99 -9.96 -6.47 -21.46
N MET A 100 -9.97 -6.13 -20.17
CA MET A 100 -11.19 -6.07 -19.38
C MET A 100 -12.23 -5.14 -20.01
N LEU A 101 -11.84 -3.95 -20.44
CA LEU A 101 -12.74 -2.99 -21.10
C LEU A 101 -13.38 -3.57 -22.36
N ILE A 102 -12.59 -4.20 -23.23
CA ILE A 102 -13.06 -4.76 -24.50
C ILE A 102 -13.95 -5.99 -24.28
N ASP A 103 -13.60 -6.84 -23.31
CA ASP A 103 -14.29 -8.10 -23.04
C ASP A 103 -15.59 -7.90 -22.25
N THR A 104 -15.64 -6.90 -21.38
CA THR A 104 -16.80 -6.64 -20.49
C THR A 104 -17.88 -5.81 -21.18
N TYR A 105 -17.49 -4.83 -22.00
CA TYR A 105 -18.42 -3.85 -22.57
C TYR A 105 -18.54 -4.00 -24.09
N LEU A 106 -19.78 -4.00 -24.57
CA LEU A 106 -20.07 -4.09 -26.00
C LEU A 106 -20.10 -2.71 -26.65
N SER A 107 -20.50 -1.68 -25.90
CA SER A 107 -20.66 -0.31 -26.37
C SER A 107 -20.32 0.72 -25.28
N VAL A 108 -20.12 1.97 -25.70
CA VAL A 108 -19.96 3.11 -24.76
C VAL A 108 -21.21 3.27 -23.88
N ALA A 109 -22.40 3.04 -24.45
CA ALA A 109 -23.66 3.13 -23.72
C ALA A 109 -23.75 2.11 -22.56
N ASP A 110 -23.08 0.95 -22.66
CA ASP A 110 -23.02 -0.02 -21.56
C ASP A 110 -22.21 0.51 -20.38
N ILE A 111 -21.09 1.18 -20.66
CA ILE A 111 -20.22 1.79 -19.66
C ILE A 111 -20.96 2.96 -18.99
N GLU A 112 -21.59 3.83 -19.77
CA GLU A 112 -22.38 4.97 -19.28
C GLU A 112 -23.55 4.50 -18.42
N ARG A 113 -24.30 3.47 -18.86
CA ARG A 113 -25.41 2.91 -18.07
C ARG A 113 -24.93 2.38 -16.73
N LEU A 114 -23.77 1.72 -16.68
CA LEU A 114 -23.22 1.22 -15.42
C LEU A 114 -22.75 2.36 -14.50
N ARG A 115 -22.10 3.39 -15.06
CA ARG A 115 -21.74 4.61 -14.33
C ARG A 115 -22.98 5.22 -13.69
N ASP A 116 -24.00 5.47 -14.50
CA ASP A 116 -25.22 6.16 -14.07
C ASP A 116 -25.96 5.34 -13.01
N GLN A 117 -26.02 4.02 -13.13
CA GLN A 117 -26.56 3.14 -12.08
C GLN A 117 -25.82 3.30 -10.75
N ARG A 118 -24.48 3.33 -10.76
CA ARG A 118 -23.68 3.52 -9.53
C ARG A 118 -23.87 4.91 -8.94
N ILE A 119 -23.86 5.94 -9.79
CA ILE A 119 -24.08 7.32 -9.38
C ILE A 119 -25.47 7.51 -8.78
N GLU A 120 -26.52 6.90 -9.34
CA GLU A 120 -27.87 7.00 -8.78
C GLU A 120 -27.99 6.36 -7.39
N LEU A 121 -27.24 5.28 -7.11
CA LEU A 121 -27.16 4.70 -5.77
C LEU A 121 -26.53 5.70 -4.78
N LEU A 122 -25.43 6.35 -5.17
CA LEU A 122 -24.78 7.35 -4.31
C LEU A 122 -25.66 8.59 -4.11
N LYS A 123 -26.34 9.07 -5.15
CA LYS A 123 -27.30 10.17 -5.04
C LYS A 123 -28.49 9.82 -4.14
N ALA A 124 -28.96 8.57 -4.16
CA ALA A 124 -30.00 8.13 -3.25
C ALA A 124 -29.54 8.21 -1.78
N GLN A 125 -28.33 7.72 -1.49
CA GLN A 125 -27.72 7.83 -0.15
C GLN A 125 -27.50 9.28 0.27
N TYR A 126 -27.06 10.12 -0.67
CA TYR A 126 -26.89 11.55 -0.47
C TYR A 126 -28.21 12.22 -0.03
N ARG A 127 -29.32 11.97 -0.76
CA ARG A 127 -30.65 12.50 -0.43
C ARG A 127 -31.13 12.07 0.96
N VAL A 128 -30.93 10.81 1.33
CA VAL A 128 -31.28 10.31 2.68
C VAL A 128 -30.47 11.03 3.76
N THR A 129 -29.17 11.25 3.51
CA THR A 129 -28.30 11.95 4.46
C THR A 129 -28.69 13.43 4.59
N GLU A 130 -29.10 14.09 3.50
CA GLU A 130 -29.66 15.44 3.56
C GLU A 130 -30.93 15.53 4.39
N GLN A 131 -31.84 14.56 4.24
CA GLN A 131 -33.05 14.47 5.07
C GLN A 131 -32.69 14.31 6.56
N ASN A 132 -31.71 13.46 6.88
CA ASN A 132 -31.23 13.29 8.25
C ASN A 132 -30.66 14.60 8.83
N ILE A 133 -29.92 15.37 8.03
CA ILE A 133 -29.43 16.70 8.44
C ILE A 133 -30.59 17.65 8.73
N ALA A 134 -31.61 17.69 7.86
CA ALA A 134 -32.79 18.52 8.08
C ALA A 134 -33.48 18.16 9.41
N HIS A 135 -33.70 16.86 9.67
CA HIS A 135 -34.27 16.38 10.92
C HIS A 135 -33.41 16.72 12.15
N MET A 136 -32.08 16.59 12.06
CA MET A 136 -31.18 16.96 13.15
C MET A 136 -31.17 18.47 13.40
N ARG A 137 -31.30 19.31 12.37
CA ARG A 137 -31.41 20.78 12.53
C ARG A 137 -32.71 21.19 13.21
N GLU A 138 -33.83 20.55 12.86
CA GLU A 138 -35.09 20.76 13.56
C GLU A 138 -34.98 20.38 15.04
N ARG A 139 -34.35 19.23 15.31
CA ARG A 139 -34.08 18.79 16.69
C ARG A 139 -33.19 19.79 17.42
N GLN A 140 -32.09 20.24 16.81
CA GLN A 140 -31.19 21.22 17.38
C GLN A 140 -31.94 22.49 17.76
N SER A 141 -32.72 23.06 16.84
CA SER A 141 -33.50 24.28 17.10
C SER A 141 -34.49 24.10 18.25
N ARG A 142 -35.14 22.93 18.36
CA ARG A 142 -36.02 22.63 19.50
C ARG A 142 -35.25 22.61 20.82
N ILE A 143 -34.07 22.00 20.87
CA ILE A 143 -33.25 21.95 22.09
C ILE A 143 -32.73 23.36 22.42
N GLU A 144 -32.29 24.15 21.44
CA GLU A 144 -31.86 25.55 21.63
C GLU A 144 -32.96 26.39 22.30
N ASN A 145 -34.21 26.26 21.83
CA ASN A 145 -35.37 26.93 22.42
C ASN A 145 -35.66 26.48 23.86
N GLN A 146 -35.34 25.23 24.22
CA GLN A 146 -35.45 24.74 25.59
C GLN A 146 -34.30 25.28 26.47
N ILE A 147 -33.07 25.22 25.97
CA ILE A 147 -31.86 25.70 26.65
C ILE A 147 -31.97 27.19 27.00
N ALA A 148 -32.59 28.01 26.15
CA ALA A 148 -32.80 29.44 26.37
C ALA A 148 -33.62 29.80 27.63
N ARG A 149 -34.20 28.81 28.33
CA ARG A 149 -34.92 29.00 29.60
C ARG A 149 -34.04 28.83 30.84
N PHE A 150 -32.78 28.42 30.66
CA PHE A 150 -31.88 28.04 31.74
C PHE A 150 -30.63 28.92 31.76
N LYS A 151 -30.00 29.04 32.93
CA LYS A 151 -28.69 29.70 33.04
C LYS A 151 -27.61 28.83 32.39
N PRO A 152 -26.59 29.44 31.74
CA PRO A 152 -26.31 30.88 31.60
C PRO A 152 -27.00 31.57 30.42
N TYR A 153 -27.88 30.89 29.69
CA TYR A 153 -28.50 31.39 28.45
C TYR A 153 -29.73 32.29 28.68
N ASN A 154 -30.20 32.37 29.93
CA ASN A 154 -31.28 33.23 30.37
C ASN A 154 -30.80 34.13 31.51
N ASP A 155 -30.99 35.45 31.37
CA ASP A 155 -30.55 36.45 32.34
C ASP A 155 -31.48 36.60 33.56
N ASP A 156 -32.64 35.93 33.58
CA ASP A 156 -33.53 35.95 34.74
C ASP A 156 -32.79 35.43 35.99
N PRO A 157 -32.70 36.22 37.07
CA PRO A 157 -32.08 35.81 38.33
C PRO A 157 -32.64 34.50 38.90
N ASN A 158 -33.90 34.16 38.61
CA ASN A 158 -34.59 32.98 39.09
C ASN A 158 -34.55 31.80 38.09
N ALA A 159 -33.92 31.94 36.92
CA ALA A 159 -33.80 30.83 35.97
C ALA A 159 -33.01 29.66 36.58
N PRO A 160 -33.49 28.40 36.43
CA PRO A 160 -32.77 27.23 36.91
C PRO A 160 -31.48 26.99 36.10
N PRO A 161 -30.50 26.26 36.66
CA PRO A 161 -29.33 25.83 35.90
C PRO A 161 -29.73 24.86 34.78
N LEU A 162 -28.95 24.85 33.69
CA LEU A 162 -29.17 23.93 32.57
C LEU A 162 -29.08 22.47 33.06
N PRO A 163 -30.11 21.64 32.84
CA PRO A 163 -30.03 20.21 33.13
C PRO A 163 -29.03 19.47 32.24
N ASP A 164 -28.24 18.56 32.83
CA ASP A 164 -27.21 17.79 32.12
C ASP A 164 -27.73 17.04 30.90
N HIS A 165 -28.93 16.45 30.99
CA HIS A 165 -29.53 15.71 29.88
C HIS A 165 -29.79 16.58 28.64
N LEU A 166 -30.16 17.86 28.81
CA LEU A 166 -30.36 18.77 27.68
C LEU A 166 -29.03 19.19 27.05
N ALA A 167 -27.99 19.39 27.87
CA ALA A 167 -26.65 19.67 27.39
C ALA A 167 -26.09 18.47 26.59
N GLU A 168 -26.25 17.25 27.11
CA GLU A 168 -25.85 16.02 26.44
C GLU A 168 -26.61 15.83 25.11
N GLU A 169 -27.93 16.06 25.11
CA GLU A 169 -28.74 15.94 23.90
C GLU A 169 -28.29 16.93 22.80
N MET A 170 -27.94 18.16 23.18
CA MET A 170 -27.38 19.15 22.27
C MET A 170 -26.05 18.66 21.67
N VAL A 171 -25.12 18.22 22.52
CA VAL A 171 -23.80 17.72 22.08
C VAL A 171 -23.96 16.54 21.12
N ASN A 172 -24.83 15.58 21.45
CA ASN A 172 -25.10 14.42 20.59
C ASN A 172 -25.70 14.82 19.24
N THR A 173 -26.61 15.81 19.23
CA THR A 173 -27.23 16.33 18.01
C THR A 173 -26.20 17.04 17.12
N VAL A 174 -25.35 17.89 17.70
CA VAL A 174 -24.28 18.60 16.96
C VAL A 174 -23.24 17.62 16.41
N ASN A 175 -22.85 16.62 17.19
CA ASN A 175 -21.94 15.57 16.73
C ASN A 175 -22.53 14.78 15.55
N SER A 176 -23.81 14.43 15.63
CA SER A 176 -24.52 13.74 14.54
C SER A 176 -24.56 14.59 13.27
N LEU A 177 -24.83 15.90 13.38
CA LEU A 177 -24.78 16.83 12.26
C LEU A 177 -23.40 16.87 11.60
N ARG A 178 -22.33 16.95 12.41
CA ARG A 178 -20.95 16.91 11.90
C ARG A 178 -20.69 15.62 11.11
N THR A 179 -21.06 14.46 11.67
CA THR A 179 -20.91 13.17 11.00
C THR A 179 -21.68 13.11 9.68
N TYR A 180 -22.93 13.56 9.64
CA TYR A 180 -23.69 13.58 8.39
C TYR A 180 -23.10 14.52 7.34
N HIS A 181 -22.56 15.67 7.75
CA HIS A 181 -21.85 16.56 6.84
C HIS A 181 -20.58 15.93 6.25
N GLU A 182 -19.80 15.21 7.07
CA GLU A 182 -18.65 14.42 6.60
C GLU A 182 -19.10 13.32 5.61
N MET A 183 -20.22 12.64 5.89
CA MET A 183 -20.80 11.64 4.99
C MET A 183 -21.20 12.25 3.64
N LEU A 184 -21.85 13.42 3.61
CA LEU A 184 -22.18 14.12 2.36
C LEU A 184 -20.93 14.49 1.55
N ALA A 185 -19.90 15.00 2.23
CA ALA A 185 -18.63 15.37 1.58
C ALA A 185 -17.93 14.14 0.98
N ASN A 186 -17.88 13.03 1.71
CA ASN A 186 -17.33 11.77 1.22
C ASN A 186 -18.12 11.22 0.03
N ASN A 187 -19.45 11.21 0.12
CA ASN A 187 -20.31 10.74 -0.96
C ASN A 187 -20.14 11.59 -2.23
N ARG A 188 -20.00 12.91 -2.12
CA ARG A 188 -19.72 13.79 -3.29
C ARG A 188 -18.35 13.47 -3.92
N ARG A 189 -17.31 13.30 -3.11
CA ARG A 189 -15.98 12.89 -3.62
C ARG A 189 -16.05 11.55 -4.33
N GLU A 190 -16.76 10.57 -3.77
CA GLU A 190 -16.95 9.27 -4.39
C GLU A 190 -17.70 9.36 -5.73
N GLN A 191 -18.73 10.22 -5.84
CA GLN A 191 -19.39 10.49 -7.12
C GLN A 191 -18.42 11.08 -8.15
N GLU A 192 -17.56 12.03 -7.75
CA GLU A 192 -16.55 12.64 -8.63
C GLU A 192 -15.50 11.62 -9.08
N GLU A 193 -15.00 10.79 -8.16
CA GLU A 193 -14.04 9.72 -8.43
C GLU A 193 -14.60 8.67 -9.39
N ILE A 194 -15.86 8.25 -9.17
CA ILE A 194 -16.55 7.32 -10.09
C ILE A 194 -16.71 7.96 -11.46
N ASN A 195 -17.19 9.20 -11.55
CA ASN A 195 -17.34 9.87 -12.85
C ASN A 195 -16.00 9.97 -13.59
N ALA A 196 -14.94 10.42 -12.91
CA ALA A 196 -13.62 10.53 -13.52
C ALA A 196 -13.07 9.18 -13.98
N SER A 197 -13.24 8.12 -13.19
CA SER A 197 -12.83 6.76 -13.56
C SER A 197 -13.58 6.28 -14.81
N PHE A 198 -14.91 6.40 -14.83
CA PHE A 198 -15.71 5.94 -15.96
C PHE A 198 -15.47 6.78 -17.21
N ASP A 199 -15.24 8.08 -17.09
CA ASP A 199 -14.90 8.94 -18.23
C ASP A 199 -13.54 8.56 -18.84
N ALA A 200 -12.56 8.19 -18.00
CA ALA A 200 -11.28 7.65 -18.47
C ALA A 200 -11.48 6.31 -19.19
N ASP A 201 -12.31 5.42 -18.65
CA ASP A 201 -12.63 4.13 -19.26
C ASP A 201 -13.37 4.29 -20.60
N ILE A 202 -14.34 5.20 -20.68
CA ILE A 202 -15.06 5.53 -21.92
C ILE A 202 -14.07 6.03 -22.98
N LYS A 203 -13.19 6.98 -22.60
CA LYS A 203 -12.17 7.50 -23.51
C LYS A 203 -11.28 6.36 -24.02
N ARG A 204 -10.78 5.53 -23.11
CA ARG A 204 -9.88 4.42 -23.45
C ARG A 204 -10.58 3.39 -24.33
N PHE A 205 -11.82 3.03 -24.01
CA PHE A 205 -12.63 2.11 -24.79
C PHE A 205 -12.85 2.62 -26.22
N LYS A 206 -13.14 3.92 -26.39
CA LYS A 206 -13.26 4.53 -27.72
C LYS A 206 -11.96 4.43 -28.52
N GLU A 207 -10.82 4.73 -27.90
CA GLU A 207 -9.50 4.57 -28.53
C GLU A 207 -9.27 3.12 -28.99
N LEU A 208 -9.54 2.14 -28.11
CA LEU A 208 -9.37 0.71 -28.40
C LEU A 208 -10.29 0.18 -29.51
N LYS A 209 -11.50 0.74 -29.62
CA LYS A 209 -12.49 0.36 -30.66
C LYS A 209 -12.39 1.20 -31.94
N GLY A 210 -11.49 2.19 -31.98
CA GLY A 210 -11.38 3.13 -33.12
C GLY A 210 -12.60 4.04 -33.29
N LEU A 211 -13.33 4.31 -32.20
CA LEU A 211 -14.49 5.20 -32.17
C LEU A 211 -14.01 6.65 -31.97
N LYS A 212 -14.67 7.60 -32.63
CA LYS A 212 -14.40 9.04 -32.47
C LYS A 212 -15.11 9.63 -31.26
#